data_AF-A0A7K6Q8A7-F1
#
_entry.id   AF-A0A7K6Q8A7-F1
#
_cell.length_a   1.000
_cell.length_b   1.000
_cell.length_c   1.000
_cell.angle_alpha   90.00
_cell.angle_beta   90.00
_cell.angle_gamma   90.00
#
_symmetry.space_group_name_H-M   'P 1'
#
loop_
_entity.id
_entity.type
_entity.pdbx_description
1 polymer ?
#
loop_
_entity_poly.entity_id
_entity_poly.type
_entity_poly.pdbx_seq_one_letter_code
_entity_poly.pdbx_strand_id
1 'polypeptide(L)'
;QALEDKVWDLLHEADKVAEENKEKSQVYDAMAETLGDAWDALILMLEKRQALLELTSVFFENALEFAVKIDQVEDFLKNAQEFDNIDSLRELLRQQEHHTKELLEKSFALLNKSQDLTQFIEEFKCEGPNANLGLIQGAHSSCLKIDNLLEMLQDRRRQLDKFLKHQRQGLEQVLQICLWHQQESQVT
;
A
#
# COMPACT_ATOMS: atom_id res chain seq x y z
N GLN A 1 -9.23 20.04 28.84
CA GLN A 1 -9.74 18.85 29.55
C GLN A 1 -10.07 17.83 28.50
N ALA A 2 -9.45 16.65 28.56
CA ALA A 2 -9.64 15.61 27.56
C ALA A 2 -11.11 15.15 27.58
N LEU A 3 -11.62 14.66 26.45
CA LEU A 3 -12.99 14.18 26.37
C LEU A 3 -13.22 12.99 27.31
N GLU A 4 -12.18 12.17 27.49
CA GLU A 4 -12.12 11.05 28.43
C GLU A 4 -12.32 11.49 29.88
N ASP A 5 -11.62 12.54 30.34
CA ASP A 5 -11.79 13.09 31.70
C ASP A 5 -13.25 13.45 31.98
N LYS A 6 -13.93 14.06 30.99
CA LYS A 6 -15.34 14.45 31.13
C LYS A 6 -16.28 13.25 31.17
N VAL A 7 -15.95 12.16 30.46
CA VAL A 7 -16.72 10.91 30.52
C VAL A 7 -16.57 10.27 31.89
N TRP A 8 -15.36 10.24 32.44
CA TRP A 8 -15.11 9.74 33.81
C TRP A 8 -15.86 10.54 34.87
N ASP A 9 -15.83 11.87 34.79
CA ASP A 9 -16.57 12.74 35.70
C ASP A 9 -18.10 12.44 35.65
N LEU A 10 -18.64 12.21 34.44
CA LEU A 10 -20.06 11.91 34.24
C LEU A 10 -20.44 10.51 34.76
N LEU A 11 -19.59 9.51 34.55
CA LEU A 11 -19.79 8.15 35.07
C LEU A 11 -19.79 8.15 36.60
N HIS A 12 -18.88 8.89 37.23
CA HIS A 12 -18.82 9.00 38.68
C HIS A 12 -20.08 9.65 39.27
N GLU A 13 -20.62 10.69 38.62
CA GLU A 13 -21.89 11.29 39.05
C GLU A 13 -23.07 10.33 38.83
N ALA A 14 -23.05 9.54 37.75
CA ALA A 14 -24.07 8.52 37.50
C ALA A 14 -24.07 7.40 38.57
N ASP A 15 -22.88 6.93 38.98
CA ASP A 15 -22.72 5.94 40.06
C ASP A 15 -23.29 6.46 41.39
N LYS A 16 -22.97 7.70 41.72
CA LYS A 16 -23.49 8.36 42.93
C LYS A 16 -25.02 8.47 42.91
N VAL A 17 -25.61 8.86 41.78
CA VAL A 17 -27.07 8.93 41.62
C VAL A 17 -27.71 7.54 41.74
N ALA A 18 -27.06 6.49 41.23
CA ALA A 18 -27.52 5.12 41.35
C ALA A 18 -27.49 4.62 42.80
N GLU A 19 -26.43 4.93 43.57
CA GLU A 19 -26.32 4.60 44.99
C GLU A 19 -27.39 5.27 45.85
N GLU A 20 -27.75 6.52 45.53
CA GLU A 20 -28.80 7.28 46.21
C GLU A 20 -30.23 6.78 45.87
N ASN A 21 -30.43 6.08 44.75
CA ASN A 21 -31.73 5.66 44.22
C ASN A 21 -31.88 4.13 44.10
N LYS A 22 -31.62 3.39 45.19
CA LYS A 22 -31.60 1.91 45.22
C LYS A 22 -32.88 1.22 44.75
N GLU A 23 -34.03 1.90 44.81
CA GLU A 23 -35.32 1.40 44.31
C GLU A 23 -35.34 1.14 42.79
N LYS A 24 -34.41 1.75 42.03
CA LYS A 24 -34.25 1.56 40.58
C LYS A 24 -33.00 0.77 40.20
N SER A 25 -32.35 0.08 41.15
CA SER A 25 -31.09 -0.63 40.94
C SER A 25 -31.09 -1.48 39.66
N GLN A 26 -32.12 -2.29 39.44
CA GLN A 26 -32.22 -3.15 38.25
C GLN A 26 -32.19 -2.39 36.92
N VAL A 27 -32.76 -1.18 36.87
CA VAL A 27 -32.75 -0.33 35.68
C VAL A 27 -31.35 0.25 35.47
N TYR A 28 -30.70 0.71 36.55
CA TYR A 28 -29.34 1.22 36.48
C TYR A 28 -28.33 0.13 36.09
N ASP A 29 -28.48 -1.09 36.61
CA ASP A 29 -27.65 -2.24 36.26
C ASP A 29 -27.77 -2.55 34.75
N ALA A 30 -28.99 -2.61 34.22
CA ALA A 30 -29.22 -2.85 32.78
C ALA A 30 -28.70 -1.70 31.89
N MET A 31 -28.81 -0.45 32.36
CA MET A 31 -28.26 0.71 31.65
C MET A 31 -26.73 0.70 31.66
N ALA A 32 -26.11 0.33 32.77
CA ALA A 32 -24.66 0.20 32.88
C ALA A 32 -24.12 -0.91 31.97
N GLU A 33 -24.80 -2.06 31.91
CA GLU A 33 -24.48 -3.15 30.98
C GLU A 33 -24.55 -2.68 29.52
N THR A 34 -25.67 -2.04 29.13
CA THR A 34 -25.83 -1.49 27.77
C THR A 34 -24.77 -0.44 27.42
N LEU A 35 -24.41 0.41 28.39
CA LEU A 35 -23.38 1.44 28.20
C LEU A 35 -21.99 0.81 28.07
N GLY A 36 -21.70 -0.22 28.86
CA GLY A 36 -20.48 -1.03 28.75
C GLY A 36 -20.34 -1.66 27.37
N ASP A 37 -21.39 -2.34 26.90
CA ASP A 37 -21.42 -2.93 25.55
C ASP A 37 -21.20 -1.88 24.45
N ALA A 38 -21.83 -0.70 24.58
CA ALA A 38 -21.67 0.39 23.63
C ALA A 38 -20.25 0.99 23.64
N TRP A 39 -19.63 1.08 24.82
CA TRP A 39 -18.27 1.56 24.99
C TRP A 39 -17.24 0.59 24.41
N ASP A 40 -17.39 -0.71 24.68
CA ASP A 40 -16.54 -1.76 24.11
C ASP A 40 -16.65 -1.80 22.58
N ALA A 41 -17.87 -1.68 22.05
CA ALA A 41 -18.07 -1.57 20.60
C ALA A 41 -17.41 -0.32 20.00
N LEU A 42 -17.44 0.83 20.71
CA LEU A 42 -16.77 2.05 20.27
C LEU A 42 -15.24 1.88 20.24
N ILE A 43 -14.65 1.30 21.29
CA ILE A 43 -13.20 1.03 21.34
C ILE A 43 -12.81 0.13 20.17
N LEU A 44 -13.53 -0.97 19.96
CA LEU A 44 -13.25 -1.89 18.85
C LEU A 44 -13.30 -1.19 17.49
N MET A 45 -14.28 -0.31 17.28
CA MET A 45 -14.39 0.47 16.03
C MET A 45 -13.23 1.45 15.85
N LEU A 46 -12.75 2.08 16.94
CA LEU A 46 -11.60 2.98 16.90
C LEU A 46 -10.30 2.23 16.59
N GLU A 47 -10.08 1.08 17.22
CA GLU A 47 -8.92 0.21 16.95
C GLU A 47 -8.89 -0.27 15.49
N LYS A 48 -10.03 -0.72 14.96
CA LYS A 48 -10.14 -1.12 13.55
C LYS A 48 -9.91 0.03 12.60
N ARG A 49 -10.43 1.22 12.93
CA ARG A 49 -10.19 2.43 12.12
C ARG A 49 -8.72 2.81 12.13
N GLN A 50 -8.04 2.70 13.27
CA GLN A 50 -6.61 2.95 13.37
C GLN A 50 -5.84 1.96 12.48
N ALA A 51 -6.10 0.66 12.59
CA ALA A 51 -5.46 -0.36 11.77
C ALA A 51 -5.69 -0.14 10.26
N LEU A 52 -6.92 0.24 9.87
CA LEU A 52 -7.23 0.60 8.49
C LEU A 52 -6.38 1.77 7.99
N LEU A 53 -6.24 2.83 8.81
CA LEU A 53 -5.45 4.01 8.45
C LEU A 53 -3.96 3.67 8.33
N GLU A 54 -3.43 2.84 9.22
CA GLU A 54 -2.04 2.37 9.16
C GLU A 54 -1.78 1.54 7.90
N LEU A 55 -2.63 0.55 7.59
CA LEU A 55 -2.53 -0.24 6.35
C LEU A 55 -2.64 0.65 5.11
N THR A 56 -3.54 1.63 5.13
CA THR A 56 -3.72 2.57 4.03
C THR A 56 -2.48 3.44 3.82
N SER A 57 -1.85 3.93 4.90
CA SER A 57 -0.60 4.71 4.81
C SER A 57 0.51 3.89 4.16
N VAL A 58 0.74 2.67 4.67
CA VAL A 58 1.77 1.76 4.16
C VAL A 58 1.53 1.43 2.68
N PHE A 59 0.28 1.21 2.28
CA PHE A 59 -0.08 1.00 0.87
C PHE A 59 0.32 2.20 -0.01
N PHE A 60 -0.07 3.42 0.37
CA PHE A 60 0.23 4.61 -0.42
C PHE A 60 1.72 4.96 -0.44
N GLU A 61 2.46 4.70 0.64
CA GLU A 61 3.92 4.81 0.68
C GLU A 61 4.57 3.87 -0.34
N ASN A 62 4.16 2.58 -0.36
CA ASN A 62 4.67 1.61 -1.35
C ASN A 62 4.27 1.99 -2.78
N ALA A 63 3.06 2.53 -2.98
CA ALA A 63 2.60 2.98 -4.29
C ALA A 63 3.45 4.16 -4.80
N LEU A 64 3.76 5.11 -3.92
CA LEU A 64 4.62 6.25 -4.22
C LEU A 64 6.05 5.79 -4.55
N GLU A 65 6.63 4.91 -3.72
CA GLU A 65 7.97 4.36 -3.99
C GLU A 65 8.04 3.64 -5.34
N PHE A 66 7.00 2.88 -5.68
CA PHE A 66 6.93 2.19 -6.96
C PHE A 66 6.79 3.18 -8.13
N ALA A 67 5.95 4.20 -8.00
CA ALA A 67 5.81 5.25 -9.01
C ALA A 67 7.13 6.00 -9.23
N VAL A 68 7.82 6.39 -8.16
CA VAL A 68 9.16 7.01 -8.23
C VAL A 68 10.15 6.08 -8.93
N LYS A 69 10.12 4.77 -8.64
CA LYS A 69 11.01 3.83 -9.32
C LYS A 69 10.69 3.71 -10.82
N ILE A 70 9.41 3.72 -11.21
CA ILE A 70 9.00 3.75 -12.62
C ILE A 70 9.58 4.99 -13.29
N ASP A 71 9.42 6.18 -12.70
CA ASP A 71 9.92 7.44 -13.26
C ASP A 71 11.46 7.41 -13.42
N GLN A 72 12.19 6.89 -12.44
CA GLN A 72 13.64 6.70 -12.52
C GLN A 72 14.06 5.79 -13.67
N VAL A 73 13.30 4.72 -13.93
CA VAL A 73 13.57 3.79 -15.04
C VAL A 73 13.23 4.42 -16.39
N GLU A 74 12.15 5.20 -16.46
CA GLU A 74 11.81 6.00 -17.65
C GLU A 74 12.94 6.98 -18.01
N ASP A 75 13.50 7.66 -17.01
CA ASP A 75 14.60 8.59 -17.22
C ASP A 75 15.92 7.87 -17.57
N PHE A 76 16.19 6.72 -16.94
CA PHE A 76 17.30 5.85 -17.34
C PHE A 76 17.19 5.45 -18.83
N LEU A 77 16.02 5.01 -19.28
CA LEU A 77 15.79 4.62 -20.68
C LEU A 77 16.05 5.76 -21.67
N LYS A 78 15.71 7.01 -21.31
CA LYS A 78 15.98 8.19 -22.14
C LYS A 78 17.48 8.46 -22.29
N ASN A 79 18.25 8.24 -21.23
CA ASN A 79 19.69 8.56 -21.18
C ASN A 79 20.58 7.40 -21.63
N ALA A 80 20.06 6.18 -21.67
CA ALA A 80 20.78 4.94 -22.00
C ALA A 80 21.22 4.81 -23.48
N GLN A 81 21.19 5.88 -24.28
CA GLN A 81 21.72 5.89 -25.65
C GLN A 81 23.20 6.29 -25.72
N GLU A 82 23.78 6.77 -24.63
CA GLU A 82 25.15 7.28 -24.58
C GLU A 82 26.09 6.24 -23.95
N PHE A 83 26.87 5.53 -24.78
CA PHE A 83 28.00 4.72 -24.32
C PHE A 83 29.22 4.94 -25.20
N ASP A 84 30.38 5.13 -24.58
CA ASP A 84 31.62 5.51 -25.29
C ASP A 84 32.55 4.32 -25.60
N ASN A 85 32.39 3.21 -24.88
CA ASN A 85 33.24 2.03 -25.01
C ASN A 85 32.53 0.75 -24.53
N ILE A 86 33.19 -0.41 -24.73
CA ILE A 86 32.67 -1.73 -24.36
C ILE A 86 32.39 -1.85 -22.85
N ASP A 87 33.19 -1.22 -22.00
CA ASP A 87 33.00 -1.29 -20.55
C ASP A 87 31.81 -0.45 -20.10
N SER A 88 31.61 0.75 -20.67
CA SER A 88 30.41 1.56 -20.48
C SER A 88 29.14 0.82 -20.95
N LEU A 89 29.22 0.08 -22.07
CA LEU A 89 28.12 -0.74 -22.57
C LEU A 89 27.78 -1.91 -21.62
N ARG A 90 28.79 -2.58 -21.06
CA ARG A 90 28.59 -3.64 -20.05
C ARG A 90 27.99 -3.09 -18.76
N GLU A 91 28.44 -1.91 -18.32
CA GLU A 91 27.89 -1.25 -17.14
C GLU A 91 26.42 -0.85 -17.37
N LEU A 92 26.08 -0.35 -18.56
CA LEU A 92 24.70 -0.04 -18.93
C LEU A 92 23.78 -1.27 -18.85
N LEU A 93 24.24 -2.43 -19.37
CA LEU A 93 23.51 -3.70 -19.26
C LEU A 93 23.32 -4.14 -17.79
N ARG A 94 24.35 -3.95 -16.95
CA ARG A 94 24.28 -4.26 -15.51
C ARG A 94 23.29 -3.36 -14.78
N GLN A 95 23.31 -2.06 -15.06
CA GLN A 95 22.36 -1.09 -14.50
C GLN A 95 20.93 -1.42 -14.91
N GLN A 96 20.72 -1.78 -16.18
CA GLN A 96 19.41 -2.18 -16.67
C GLN A 96 18.85 -3.42 -15.96
N GLU A 97 19.69 -4.43 -15.69
CA GLU A 97 19.29 -5.60 -14.91
C GLU A 97 18.92 -5.22 -13.47
N HIS A 98 19.72 -4.37 -12.83
CA HIS A 98 19.42 -3.85 -11.50
C HIS A 98 18.10 -3.08 -11.45
N HIS A 99 17.86 -2.18 -12.41
CA HIS A 99 16.60 -1.45 -12.55
C HIS A 99 15.41 -2.39 -12.71
N THR A 100 15.54 -3.43 -13.55
CA THR A 100 14.48 -4.43 -13.76
C THR A 100 14.17 -5.18 -12.47
N LYS A 101 15.20 -5.59 -11.72
CA LYS A 101 15.03 -6.30 -10.45
C LYS A 101 14.30 -5.44 -9.42
N GLU A 102 14.77 -4.21 -9.19
CA GLU A 102 14.14 -3.31 -8.21
C GLU A 102 12.69 -2.96 -8.59
N LEU A 103 12.41 -2.78 -9.88
CA LEU A 103 11.06 -2.53 -10.38
C LEU A 103 10.11 -3.68 -10.02
N LEU A 104 10.57 -4.93 -10.16
CA LEU A 104 9.81 -6.12 -9.78
C LEU A 104 9.64 -6.24 -8.27
N GLU A 105 10.68 -5.95 -7.48
CA GLU A 105 10.61 -5.98 -6.02
C GLU A 105 9.58 -4.98 -5.48
N LYS A 106 9.60 -3.72 -5.98
CA LYS A 106 8.63 -2.69 -5.59
C LYS A 106 7.22 -3.02 -6.05
N SER A 107 7.07 -3.55 -7.26
CA SER A 107 5.79 -4.07 -7.76
C SER A 107 5.23 -5.17 -6.87
N PHE A 108 6.06 -6.12 -6.46
CA PHE A 108 5.63 -7.23 -5.61
C PHE A 108 5.24 -6.75 -4.21
N ALA A 109 6.03 -5.84 -3.61
CA ALA A 109 5.72 -5.25 -2.32
C ALA A 109 4.36 -4.54 -2.34
N LEU A 110 4.10 -3.72 -3.36
CA LEU A 110 2.83 -3.02 -3.53
C LEU A 110 1.64 -3.99 -3.69
N LEU A 111 1.79 -5.06 -4.48
CA LEU A 111 0.73 -6.06 -4.66
C LEU A 111 0.37 -6.75 -3.34
N ASN A 112 1.37 -7.12 -2.53
CA ASN A 112 1.10 -7.70 -1.21
C ASN A 112 0.37 -6.71 -0.30
N LYS A 113 0.78 -5.44 -0.28
CA LYS A 113 0.12 -4.41 0.54
C LYS A 113 -1.28 -4.06 0.08
N SER A 114 -1.54 -4.14 -1.22
CA SER A 114 -2.91 -4.09 -1.73
C SER A 114 -3.74 -5.25 -1.22
N GLN A 115 -3.21 -6.47 -1.24
CA GLN A 115 -3.96 -7.63 -0.78
C GLN A 115 -4.29 -7.52 0.71
N ASP A 116 -3.31 -7.16 1.54
CA ASP A 116 -3.48 -6.92 2.98
C ASP A 116 -4.61 -5.89 3.22
N LEU A 117 -4.58 -4.76 2.50
CA LEU A 117 -5.55 -3.67 2.66
C LEU A 117 -6.96 -4.04 2.16
N THR A 118 -7.07 -4.64 0.98
CA THR A 118 -8.36 -5.03 0.39
C THR A 118 -9.03 -6.13 1.23
N GLN A 119 -8.26 -7.10 1.74
CA GLN A 119 -8.76 -8.11 2.66
C GLN A 119 -9.31 -7.47 3.93
N PHE A 120 -8.56 -6.54 4.54
CA PHE A 120 -9.01 -5.83 5.73
C PHE A 120 -10.29 -5.02 5.48
N ILE A 121 -10.42 -4.36 4.33
CA ILE A 121 -11.62 -3.60 3.96
C ILE A 121 -12.85 -4.52 3.80
N GLU A 122 -12.69 -5.72 3.23
CA GLU A 122 -13.80 -6.68 3.10
C GLU A 122 -14.22 -7.30 4.44
N GLU A 123 -13.26 -7.53 5.35
CA GLU A 123 -13.55 -7.96 6.73
C GLU A 123 -14.29 -6.86 7.51
N PHE A 124 -13.84 -5.61 7.37
CA PHE A 124 -14.45 -4.42 7.98
C PHE A 124 -15.91 -4.18 7.54
N LYS A 125 -16.30 -4.70 6.37
CA LYS A 125 -17.65 -4.57 5.80
C LYS A 125 -18.69 -5.52 6.41
N CYS A 126 -18.26 -6.63 7.00
CA CYS A 126 -19.14 -7.75 7.37
C CYS A 126 -19.59 -7.78 8.84
N GLU A 127 -19.30 -6.74 9.63
CA GLU A 127 -19.51 -6.80 11.07
C GLU A 127 -20.78 -6.07 11.55
N GLY A 128 -21.74 -6.86 12.02
CA GLY A 128 -22.85 -6.42 12.84
C GLY A 128 -24.24 -6.56 12.18
N PRO A 129 -25.33 -6.70 12.98
CA PRO A 129 -26.70 -6.81 12.48
C PRO A 129 -27.20 -5.57 11.70
N ASN A 130 -26.47 -4.45 11.78
CA ASN A 130 -26.77 -3.15 11.19
C ASN A 130 -25.68 -2.69 10.21
N ALA A 131 -25.10 -3.60 9.42
CA ALA A 131 -24.15 -3.24 8.37
C ALA A 131 -24.73 -2.10 7.50
N ASN A 132 -24.17 -0.90 7.68
CA ASN A 132 -24.70 0.30 7.05
C ASN A 132 -24.43 0.23 5.54
N LEU A 133 -25.47 0.38 4.71
CA LEU A 133 -25.34 0.38 3.26
C LEU A 133 -24.27 1.37 2.76
N GLY A 134 -24.12 2.52 3.44
CA GLY A 134 -23.08 3.50 3.15
C GLY A 134 -21.66 3.02 3.47
N LEU A 135 -21.48 2.19 4.50
CA LEU A 135 -20.19 1.58 4.83
C LEU A 135 -19.80 0.54 3.79
N ILE A 136 -20.75 -0.31 3.39
CA ILE A 136 -20.57 -1.30 2.33
C ILE A 136 -20.20 -0.63 1.00
N GLN A 137 -20.92 0.42 0.63
CA GLN A 137 -20.64 1.18 -0.59
C GLN A 137 -19.29 1.90 -0.52
N GLY A 138 -18.94 2.46 0.64
CA GLY A 138 -17.65 3.09 0.88
C GLY A 138 -16.48 2.12 0.74
N ALA A 139 -16.59 0.94 1.36
CA ALA A 139 -15.61 -0.15 1.24
C ALA A 139 -15.40 -0.56 -0.22
N HIS A 140 -16.49 -0.83 -0.94
CA HIS A 140 -16.44 -1.17 -2.37
C HIS A 140 -15.80 -0.06 -3.21
N SER A 141 -16.16 1.21 -2.97
CA SER A 141 -15.53 2.33 -3.67
C SER A 141 -14.04 2.44 -3.37
N SER A 142 -13.59 2.13 -2.16
CA SER A 142 -12.18 2.14 -1.79
C SER A 142 -11.41 1.03 -2.49
N CYS A 143 -11.94 -0.21 -2.51
CA CYS A 143 -11.35 -1.32 -3.25
C CYS A 143 -11.18 -0.97 -4.73
N LEU A 144 -12.22 -0.43 -5.38
CA LEU A 144 -12.12 0.01 -6.78
C LEU A 144 -11.03 1.06 -7.02
N LYS A 145 -10.81 1.99 -6.07
CA LYS A 145 -9.74 3.00 -6.21
C LYS A 145 -8.35 2.36 -6.09
N ILE A 146 -8.20 1.40 -5.17
CA ILE A 146 -6.97 0.62 -5.02
C ILE A 146 -6.69 -0.14 -6.32
N ASP A 147 -7.69 -0.86 -6.84
CA ASP A 147 -7.58 -1.63 -8.09
C ASP A 147 -7.18 -0.75 -9.27
N ASN A 148 -7.84 0.41 -9.46
CA ASN A 148 -7.52 1.34 -10.54
C ASN A 148 -6.09 1.89 -10.45
N LEU A 149 -5.62 2.22 -9.24
CA LEU A 149 -4.26 2.71 -9.03
C LEU A 149 -3.23 1.61 -9.36
N LEU A 150 -3.49 0.38 -8.91
CA LEU A 150 -2.64 -0.77 -9.19
C LEU A 150 -2.59 -1.06 -10.67
N GLU A 151 -3.73 -1.09 -11.35
CA GLU A 151 -3.80 -1.34 -12.79
C GLU A 151 -2.96 -0.31 -13.55
N MET A 152 -3.11 0.97 -13.24
CA MET A 152 -2.32 2.04 -13.85
C MET A 152 -0.81 1.85 -13.64
N LEU A 153 -0.37 1.58 -12.41
CA LEU A 153 1.05 1.40 -12.12
C LEU A 153 1.62 0.11 -12.74
N GLN A 154 0.85 -0.97 -12.72
CA GLN A 154 1.22 -2.25 -13.34
C GLN A 154 1.30 -2.14 -14.86
N ASP A 155 0.42 -1.38 -15.50
CA ASP A 155 0.48 -1.16 -16.93
C ASP A 155 1.68 -0.31 -17.34
N ARG A 156 2.01 0.74 -16.59
CA ARG A 156 3.26 1.48 -16.78
C ARG A 156 4.48 0.57 -16.66
N ARG A 157 4.54 -0.28 -15.63
CA ARG A 157 5.60 -1.29 -15.44
C ARG A 157 5.70 -2.25 -16.62
N ARG A 158 4.58 -2.80 -17.11
CA ARG A 158 4.55 -3.72 -18.26
C ARG A 158 5.02 -3.04 -19.54
N GLN A 159 4.73 -1.76 -19.73
CA GLN A 159 5.24 -0.98 -20.86
C GLN A 159 6.75 -0.82 -20.76
N LEU A 160 7.26 -0.41 -19.59
CA LEU A 160 8.69 -0.31 -19.32
C LEU A 160 9.44 -1.63 -19.55
N ASP A 161 8.90 -2.75 -19.08
CA ASP A 161 9.49 -4.08 -19.30
C ASP A 161 9.68 -4.38 -20.80
N LYS A 162 8.73 -3.97 -21.66
CA LYS A 162 8.85 -4.16 -23.11
C LYS A 162 10.02 -3.34 -23.67
N PHE A 163 10.13 -2.07 -23.26
CA PHE A 163 11.21 -1.19 -23.71
C PHE A 163 12.57 -1.66 -23.22
N LEU A 164 12.69 -2.04 -21.94
CA LEU A 164 13.92 -2.59 -21.36
C LEU A 164 14.35 -3.86 -22.10
N LYS A 165 13.43 -4.81 -22.34
CA LYS A 165 13.75 -6.02 -23.10
C LYS A 165 14.23 -5.73 -24.51
N HIS A 166 13.58 -4.80 -25.21
CA HIS A 166 13.98 -4.43 -26.56
C HIS A 166 15.36 -3.75 -26.59
N GLN A 167 15.58 -2.77 -25.70
CA GLN A 167 16.86 -2.10 -25.58
C GLN A 167 17.98 -3.09 -25.21
N ARG A 168 17.72 -4.00 -24.27
CA ARG A 168 18.69 -5.02 -23.86
C ARG A 168 19.18 -5.85 -25.03
N GLN A 169 18.24 -6.35 -25.85
CA GLN A 169 18.57 -7.13 -27.05
C GLN A 169 19.44 -6.33 -28.03
N GLY A 170 19.14 -5.04 -28.22
CA GLY A 170 19.94 -4.16 -29.06
C GLY A 170 21.35 -3.95 -28.52
N LEU A 171 21.48 -3.65 -27.22
CA LEU A 171 22.78 -3.45 -26.56
C LEU A 171 23.63 -4.73 -26.56
N GLU A 172 23.01 -5.90 -26.34
CA GLU A 172 23.69 -7.20 -26.42
C GLU A 172 24.20 -7.48 -27.84
N GLN A 173 23.43 -7.15 -28.88
CA GLN A 173 23.87 -7.27 -30.27
C GLN A 173 25.07 -6.35 -30.57
N VAL A 174 25.00 -5.08 -30.15
CA VAL A 174 26.11 -4.14 -30.31
C VAL A 174 27.37 -4.63 -29.60
N LEU A 175 27.22 -5.15 -28.38
CA LEU A 175 28.33 -5.71 -27.62
C LEU A 175 29.00 -6.86 -28.38
N GLN A 176 28.23 -7.77 -28.98
CA GLN A 176 28.79 -8.86 -29.80
C GLN A 176 29.56 -8.32 -31.01
N ILE A 177 29.03 -7.30 -31.70
CA ILE A 177 29.71 -6.66 -32.83
C ILE A 177 31.05 -6.04 -32.39
N CYS A 178 31.07 -5.30 -31.28
CA CYS A 178 32.29 -4.69 -30.75
C CYS A 178 33.35 -5.75 -30.39
N LEU A 179 32.93 -6.86 -29.77
CA LEU A 179 33.83 -7.96 -29.43
C LEU A 179 34.39 -8.66 -30.67
N TRP A 180 33.56 -8.84 -31.71
CA TRP A 180 34.00 -9.42 -32.98
C TRP A 180 35.06 -8.55 -33.66
N HIS A 181 34.85 -7.24 -33.75
CA HIS A 181 35.85 -6.32 -34.30
C HIS A 181 37.16 -6.32 -33.50
N GLN A 182 37.07 -6.40 -32.17
CA GLN A 182 38.25 -6.52 -31.32
C GLN A 182 39.03 -7.81 -31.63
N GLN A 183 38.34 -8.92 -31.83
CA GLN A 183 38.97 -10.19 -32.18
C GLN A 183 39.60 -10.17 -33.57
N GLU A 184 38.94 -9.58 -34.57
CA GLU A 184 39.47 -9.41 -35.93
C GLU A 184 40.78 -8.59 -35.93
N SER A 185 40.81 -7.50 -35.16
CA SER A 185 42.00 -6.64 -35.00
C SER A 185 43.19 -7.32 -34.31
N GLN A 186 42.97 -8.44 -33.60
CA GLN A 186 44.03 -9.21 -32.94
C GLN A 186 44.63 -10.29 -33.84
N VAL A 187 43.93 -10.68 -34.90
CA VAL A 187 44.33 -11.77 -35.81
C VAL A 187 44.99 -11.23 -37.10
N THR A 188 44.77 -9.96 -37.43
CA THR A 188 45.34 -9.26 -38.61
C THR A 188 46.52 -8.40 -38.21
#